data_AF-A0A9E2I1V1-F1
#
_entry.id   AF-A0A9E2I1V1-F1
#
_cell.length_a   1.000
_cell.length_b   1.000
_cell.length_c   1.000
_cell.angle_alpha   90.00
_cell.angle_beta   90.00
_cell.angle_gamma   90.00
#
_symmetry.space_group_name_H-M   'P 1'
#
loop_
_entity.id
_entity.type
_entity.pdbx_description
1 polymer ?
#
loop_
_entity_poly.entity_id
_entity_poly.type
_entity_poly.pdbx_seq_one_letter_code
_entity_poly.pdbx_strand_id
1 'polypeptide(L)'
;WISNESFLGDFGMGGLHMKVGGYVVSSKIFSESLYAERGVDWLIGAHVSKVESGKVEYELLDGSKGEETFDFAMLIPPFAGVGLKAFAKDGSDITGTVFAPNGFMKVDANYNAGAYENWKASDWPRTYQNPTYKNMFACGIAFAPPHIISKPMSSPNGTPINPTPPRTGMPSGIIGKAVAHSVCDLITKGDGAHLHEASMAEMGAACVASAGKGLFTGTAAAMTVYPVVPDFEKYPGTGRDTDYTFGEIGLAGHWIKHILHHLFIYKAKLKAGWTLIPE
;
A
#
# COMPACT_ATOMS: atom_id res chain seq x y z
N TRP A 1 15.08 -11.55 -7.90
CA TRP A 1 14.09 -10.52 -7.53
C TRP A 1 14.85 -9.25 -7.18
N ILE A 2 14.65 -8.18 -7.95
CA ILE A 2 15.29 -6.88 -7.70
C ILE A 2 14.25 -5.92 -7.12
N SER A 3 14.58 -5.20 -6.06
CA SER A 3 13.63 -4.35 -5.36
C SER A 3 14.28 -3.14 -4.70
N ASN A 4 13.50 -2.07 -4.62
CA ASN A 4 13.84 -0.85 -3.89
C ASN A 4 13.53 -0.93 -2.38
N GLU A 5 13.05 -2.08 -1.89
CA GLU A 5 12.90 -2.34 -0.46
C GLU A 5 14.27 -2.30 0.24
N SER A 6 14.36 -1.62 1.39
CA SER A 6 15.61 -1.52 2.16
C SER A 6 16.06 -2.86 2.76
N PHE A 7 15.11 -3.76 2.98
CA PHE A 7 15.30 -5.17 3.33
C PHE A 7 14.16 -5.99 2.73
N LEU A 8 14.40 -7.27 2.43
CA LEU A 8 13.38 -8.16 1.86
C LEU A 8 12.20 -8.30 2.84
N GLY A 9 10.97 -8.06 2.37
CA GLY A 9 9.77 -8.16 3.21
C GLY A 9 9.40 -6.85 3.92
N ASP A 10 9.92 -5.72 3.45
CA ASP A 10 9.48 -4.38 3.87
C ASP A 10 8.04 -4.11 3.40
N PHE A 11 7.70 -4.60 2.20
CA PHE A 11 6.37 -4.50 1.57
C PHE A 11 5.84 -3.06 1.39
N GLY A 12 6.70 -2.03 1.51
CA GLY A 12 6.29 -0.62 1.45
C GLY A 12 5.62 -0.10 2.71
N MET A 13 5.73 -0.85 3.80
CA MET A 13 5.04 -0.58 5.07
C MET A 13 5.96 -0.76 6.28
N GLY A 14 7.27 -0.75 6.06
CA GLY A 14 8.29 -0.88 7.11
C GLY A 14 8.41 -2.31 7.67
N GLY A 15 8.01 -3.32 6.90
CA GLY A 15 7.90 -4.70 7.35
C GLY A 15 6.83 -4.88 8.42
N LEU A 16 6.77 -6.06 9.05
CA LEU A 16 5.85 -6.32 10.16
C LEU A 16 6.36 -7.45 11.07
N HIS A 17 5.80 -7.52 12.28
CA HIS A 17 6.02 -8.59 13.24
C HIS A 17 4.74 -9.43 13.32
N MET A 18 4.80 -10.67 12.85
CA MET A 18 3.64 -11.56 12.74
C MET A 18 3.76 -12.74 13.69
N LYS A 19 2.62 -13.19 14.23
CA LYS A 19 2.56 -14.49 14.93
C LYS A 19 2.59 -15.63 13.91
N VAL A 20 3.61 -16.49 14.00
CA VAL A 20 3.77 -17.71 13.21
C VAL A 20 4.11 -18.85 14.17
N GLY A 21 3.24 -19.86 14.25
CA GLY A 21 3.47 -21.05 15.10
C GLY A 21 3.69 -20.73 16.59
N GLY A 22 3.11 -19.66 17.12
CA GLY A 22 3.26 -19.22 18.51
C GLY A 22 4.44 -18.28 18.77
N TYR A 23 5.27 -17.98 17.76
CA TYR A 23 6.40 -17.05 17.85
C TYR A 23 6.11 -15.76 17.08
N VAL A 24 6.71 -14.65 17.52
CA VAL A 24 6.72 -13.41 16.77
C VAL A 24 7.90 -13.42 15.81
N VAL A 25 7.61 -13.45 14.51
CA VAL A 25 8.60 -13.52 13.42
C VAL A 25 8.52 -12.24 12.59
N SER A 26 9.67 -11.69 12.19
CA SER A 26 9.69 -10.54 11.29
C SER A 26 9.35 -10.97 9.86
N SER A 27 8.69 -10.10 9.09
CA SER A 27 8.43 -10.33 7.66
C SER A 27 9.70 -10.54 6.85
N LYS A 28 10.84 -10.03 7.33
CA LYS A 28 12.16 -10.30 6.77
C LYS A 28 12.51 -11.78 6.79
N ILE A 29 12.53 -12.38 7.98
CA ILE A 29 12.86 -13.81 8.13
C ILE A 29 11.86 -14.67 7.36
N PHE A 30 10.58 -14.33 7.42
CA PHE A 30 9.54 -15.04 6.67
C PHE A 30 9.81 -15.01 5.16
N SER A 31 10.13 -13.85 4.61
CA SER A 31 10.36 -13.68 3.17
C SER A 31 11.68 -14.30 2.71
N GLU A 32 12.76 -14.14 3.48
CA GLU A 32 14.07 -14.75 3.20
C GLU A 32 13.96 -16.28 3.21
N SER A 33 13.26 -16.86 4.18
CA SER A 33 13.02 -18.31 4.23
C SER A 33 12.25 -18.80 3.02
N LEU A 34 11.19 -18.08 2.61
CA LEU A 34 10.39 -18.45 1.46
C LEU A 34 11.19 -18.36 0.15
N TYR A 35 11.97 -17.30 -0.03
CA TYR A 35 12.76 -17.11 -1.24
C TYR A 35 13.87 -18.15 -1.34
N ALA A 36 14.55 -18.45 -0.22
CA ALA A 36 15.55 -19.51 -0.16
C ALA A 36 14.94 -20.90 -0.46
N GLU A 37 13.79 -21.25 0.14
CA GLU A 37 13.07 -22.50 -0.14
C GLU A 37 12.73 -22.64 -1.64
N ARG A 38 12.41 -21.52 -2.29
CA ARG A 38 12.01 -21.48 -3.71
C ARG A 38 13.15 -21.23 -4.68
N GLY A 39 14.39 -21.13 -4.20
CA GLY A 39 15.56 -20.87 -5.04
C GLY A 39 15.46 -19.53 -5.79
N VAL A 40 14.90 -18.51 -5.15
CA VAL A 40 14.79 -17.16 -5.71
C VAL A 40 15.85 -16.29 -5.09
N ASP A 41 16.86 -15.87 -5.86
CA ASP A 41 17.84 -14.89 -5.40
C ASP A 41 17.22 -13.49 -5.35
N TRP A 42 17.70 -12.64 -4.43
CA TRP A 42 17.23 -11.27 -4.28
C TRP A 42 18.34 -10.24 -4.22
N LEU A 43 18.03 -9.06 -4.76
CA LEU A 43 18.81 -7.83 -4.69
C LEU A 43 17.91 -6.73 -4.14
N ILE A 44 18.25 -6.24 -2.95
CA ILE A 44 17.48 -5.24 -2.18
C ILE A 44 18.19 -3.89 -2.20
N GLY A 45 17.46 -2.82 -1.88
CA GLY A 45 17.98 -1.47 -1.88
C GLY A 45 18.45 -1.03 -3.27
N ALA A 46 17.81 -1.56 -4.32
CA ALA A 46 18.19 -1.33 -5.70
C ALA A 46 17.24 -0.35 -6.38
N HIS A 47 17.81 0.68 -6.99
CA HIS A 47 17.15 1.58 -7.93
C HIS A 47 17.50 1.16 -9.35
N VAL A 48 16.54 0.58 -10.06
CA VAL A 48 16.68 0.32 -11.49
C VAL A 48 16.70 1.66 -12.23
N SER A 49 17.86 2.02 -12.78
CA SER A 49 18.08 3.31 -13.44
C SER A 49 17.88 3.24 -14.95
N LYS A 50 18.09 2.06 -15.55
CA LYS A 50 17.96 1.86 -17.00
C LYS A 50 17.58 0.41 -17.31
N VAL A 51 16.68 0.23 -18.27
CA VAL A 51 16.28 -1.09 -18.79
C VAL A 51 16.58 -1.10 -20.29
N GLU A 52 17.35 -2.09 -20.73
CA GLU A 52 17.71 -2.34 -22.12
C GLU A 52 17.30 -3.77 -22.53
N SER A 53 17.47 -4.09 -23.82
CA SER A 53 17.21 -5.45 -24.31
C SER A 53 18.13 -6.44 -23.61
N GLY A 54 17.55 -7.30 -22.76
CA GLY A 54 18.24 -8.38 -22.04
C GLY A 54 19.11 -7.93 -20.85
N LYS A 55 18.99 -6.66 -20.41
CA LYS A 55 19.82 -6.12 -19.35
C LYS A 55 19.12 -5.01 -18.55
N VAL A 56 19.38 -4.96 -17.25
CA VAL A 56 19.01 -3.86 -16.37
C VAL A 56 20.25 -3.30 -15.69
N GLU A 57 20.34 -1.99 -15.57
CA GLU A 57 21.34 -1.30 -14.75
C GLU A 57 20.68 -0.76 -13.50
N TYR A 58 21.39 -0.84 -12.38
CA TYR A 58 20.88 -0.41 -11.08
C TYR A 58 21.93 0.31 -10.25
N GLU A 59 21.45 1.08 -9.29
CA GLU A 59 22.22 1.69 -8.22
C GLU A 59 21.76 1.13 -6.87
N LEU A 60 22.69 0.79 -6.00
CA LEU A 60 22.40 0.31 -4.64
C LEU A 60 22.44 1.43 -3.61
N LEU A 61 21.93 1.15 -2.41
CA LEU A 61 21.93 2.07 -1.27
C LEU A 61 23.32 2.55 -0.85
N ASP A 62 24.38 1.78 -1.11
CA ASP A 62 25.76 2.20 -0.86
C ASP A 62 26.34 3.08 -1.98
N GLY A 63 25.58 3.32 -3.05
CA GLY A 63 25.98 4.10 -4.23
C GLY A 63 26.72 3.29 -5.29
N SER A 64 26.99 2.01 -5.05
CA SER A 64 27.55 1.11 -6.05
C SER A 64 26.54 0.90 -7.18
N LYS A 65 27.06 0.70 -8.40
CA LYS A 65 26.25 0.42 -9.59
C LYS A 65 26.56 -0.98 -10.08
N GLY A 66 25.54 -1.64 -10.62
CA GLY A 66 25.68 -2.95 -11.20
C GLY A 66 24.74 -3.16 -12.37
N GLU A 67 24.84 -4.33 -12.96
CA GLU A 67 23.97 -4.77 -14.04
C GLU A 67 23.54 -6.22 -13.82
N GLU A 68 22.30 -6.52 -14.20
CA GLU A 68 21.79 -7.89 -14.27
C GLU A 68 21.34 -8.17 -15.71
N THR A 69 21.68 -9.35 -16.21
CA THR A 69 21.20 -9.82 -17.52
C THR A 69 19.96 -10.69 -17.35
N PHE A 70 19.07 -10.68 -18.33
CA PHE A 70 17.84 -11.47 -18.28
C PHE A 70 17.38 -11.89 -19.67
N ASP A 71 16.76 -13.07 -19.76
CA ASP A 71 16.00 -13.47 -20.94
C ASP A 71 14.57 -12.90 -20.92
N PHE A 72 14.01 -12.71 -19.72
CA PHE A 72 12.69 -12.15 -19.47
C PHE A 72 12.67 -11.39 -18.15
N ALA A 73 12.03 -10.22 -18.14
CA ALA A 73 11.90 -9.40 -16.94
C ALA A 73 10.47 -8.89 -16.76
N MET A 74 10.07 -8.74 -15.49
CA MET A 74 8.86 -8.05 -15.08
C MET A 74 9.24 -7.13 -13.92
N LEU A 75 9.06 -5.83 -14.13
CA LEU A 75 9.27 -4.80 -13.12
C LEU A 75 7.94 -4.12 -12.82
N ILE A 76 7.69 -3.85 -11.54
CA ILE A 76 6.55 -3.04 -11.10
C ILE A 76 6.99 -1.58 -11.14
N PRO A 77 6.37 -0.71 -11.96
CA PRO A 77 6.73 0.69 -12.01
C PRO A 77 6.23 1.42 -10.74
N PRO A 78 6.87 2.56 -10.37
CA PRO A 78 6.31 3.43 -9.35
C PRO A 78 4.95 3.97 -9.79
N PHE A 79 4.09 4.28 -8.83
CA PHE A 79 2.79 4.89 -9.12
C PHE A 79 2.87 6.41 -9.08
N ALA A 80 2.22 7.05 -10.04
CA ALA A 80 1.93 8.47 -10.06
C ALA A 80 0.45 8.68 -10.35
N GLY A 81 -0.07 9.88 -10.06
CA GLY A 81 -1.39 10.26 -10.51
C GLY A 81 -1.49 10.28 -12.03
N VAL A 82 -2.69 10.10 -12.56
CA VAL A 82 -2.93 9.92 -14.01
C VAL A 82 -2.77 11.21 -14.85
N GLY A 83 -2.27 12.30 -14.25
CA GLY A 83 -2.01 13.57 -14.95
C GLY A 83 -3.25 14.43 -15.19
N LEU A 84 -4.28 14.33 -14.33
CA LEU A 84 -5.45 15.21 -14.42
C LEU A 84 -5.05 16.67 -14.15
N LYS A 85 -5.64 17.57 -14.94
CA LYS A 85 -5.65 19.01 -14.64
C LYS A 85 -6.98 19.38 -14.01
N ALA A 86 -6.95 20.37 -13.12
CA ALA A 86 -8.15 20.93 -12.50
C ALA A 86 -8.24 22.42 -12.81
N PHE A 87 -9.43 22.87 -13.21
CA PHE A 87 -9.70 24.27 -13.52
C PHE A 87 -10.87 24.77 -12.68
N ALA A 88 -10.76 25.98 -12.14
CA ALA A 88 -11.87 26.63 -11.46
C ALA A 88 -12.94 27.11 -12.45
N LYS A 89 -14.09 27.56 -11.94
CA LYS A 89 -15.22 28.02 -12.75
C LYS A 89 -14.87 29.19 -13.68
N ASP A 90 -13.90 30.01 -13.29
CA ASP A 90 -13.39 31.14 -14.08
C ASP A 90 -12.32 30.74 -15.10
N GLY A 91 -11.98 29.45 -15.19
CA GLY A 91 -10.96 28.92 -16.09
C GLY A 91 -9.52 28.95 -15.53
N SER A 92 -9.30 29.44 -14.31
CA SER A 92 -7.97 29.42 -13.69
C SER A 92 -7.50 27.99 -13.39
N ASP A 93 -6.20 27.73 -13.59
CA ASP A 93 -5.58 26.43 -13.30
C ASP A 93 -5.38 26.28 -11.78
N ILE A 94 -6.08 25.30 -11.20
CA ILE A 94 -6.01 24.96 -9.76
C ILE A 94 -5.37 23.60 -9.53
N THR A 95 -4.66 23.05 -10.53
CA THR A 95 -4.06 21.71 -10.47
C THR A 95 -3.12 21.57 -9.28
N GLY A 96 -2.24 22.55 -9.02
CA GLY A 96 -1.33 22.52 -7.85
C GLY A 96 -2.05 22.68 -6.50
N THR A 97 -3.26 23.22 -6.50
CA THR A 97 -4.12 23.30 -5.30
C THR A 97 -4.78 21.95 -5.02
N VAL A 98 -5.18 21.21 -6.05
CA VAL A 98 -5.89 19.92 -5.91
C VAL A 98 -4.92 18.75 -5.75
N PHE A 99 -3.87 18.69 -6.56
CA PHE A 99 -2.95 17.56 -6.65
C PHE A 99 -1.59 17.90 -6.05
N ALA A 100 -0.93 16.89 -5.48
CA ALA A 100 0.48 16.95 -5.08
C ALA A 100 1.40 16.83 -6.32
N PRO A 101 2.70 17.15 -6.22
CA PRO A 101 3.62 17.06 -7.36
C PRO A 101 3.71 15.68 -8.03
N ASN A 102 3.41 14.61 -7.28
CA ASN A 102 3.32 13.24 -7.79
C ASN A 102 2.00 12.94 -8.53
N GLY A 103 1.12 13.92 -8.68
CA GLY A 103 -0.17 13.83 -9.39
C GLY A 103 -1.31 13.23 -8.57
N PHE A 104 -1.06 12.74 -7.35
CA PHE A 104 -2.13 12.24 -6.48
C PHE A 104 -2.91 13.40 -5.85
N MET A 105 -4.20 13.20 -5.57
CA MET A 105 -5.05 14.26 -5.02
C MET A 105 -4.77 14.46 -3.53
N LYS A 106 -4.57 15.72 -3.12
CA LYS A 106 -4.41 16.08 -1.71
C LYS A 106 -5.75 15.89 -0.98
N VAL A 107 -5.66 15.32 0.22
CA VAL A 107 -6.80 15.04 1.11
C VAL A 107 -6.51 15.59 2.52
N ASP A 108 -7.32 15.26 3.51
CA ASP A 108 -7.25 15.71 4.90
C ASP A 108 -6.08 15.08 5.70
N ALA A 109 -4.87 15.17 5.15
CA ALA A 109 -3.65 14.64 5.73
C ALA A 109 -2.68 15.77 6.13
N ASN A 110 -1.74 15.49 7.03
CA ASN A 110 -0.66 16.41 7.40
C ASN A 110 0.55 16.21 6.47
N TYR A 111 0.70 17.09 5.48
CA TYR A 111 1.81 17.05 4.51
C TYR A 111 3.10 17.73 5.01
N ASN A 112 3.12 18.24 6.26
CA ASN A 112 4.22 19.04 6.80
C ASN A 112 5.02 18.34 7.91
N ALA A 113 4.94 17.01 8.01
CA ALA A 113 5.60 16.25 9.07
C ALA A 113 7.15 16.30 8.99
N GLY A 114 7.71 16.53 7.81
CA GLY A 114 9.16 16.69 7.63
C GLY A 114 9.93 15.38 7.80
N ALA A 115 10.88 15.33 8.73
CA ALA A 115 11.77 14.19 8.94
C ALA A 115 11.02 12.95 9.50
N TYR A 116 11.57 11.75 9.24
CA TYR A 116 10.97 10.46 9.59
C TYR A 116 10.62 10.34 11.07
N GLU A 117 11.44 10.91 11.95
CA GLU A 117 11.29 10.86 13.41
C GLU A 117 10.06 11.64 13.90
N ASN A 118 9.54 12.55 13.09
CA ASN A 118 8.37 13.36 13.41
C ASN A 118 7.06 12.76 12.89
N TRP A 119 7.13 11.71 12.05
CA TRP A 119 5.95 11.15 11.41
C TRP A 119 5.05 10.45 12.43
N LYS A 120 3.75 10.68 12.28
CA LYS A 120 2.74 10.14 13.17
C LYS A 120 1.66 9.41 12.40
N ALA A 121 1.07 8.42 13.08
CA ALA A 121 -0.17 7.79 12.64
C ALA A 121 -1.27 8.82 12.30
N SER A 122 -1.38 9.89 13.10
CA SER A 122 -2.35 10.97 12.92
C SER A 122 -2.08 11.87 11.71
N ASP A 123 -0.95 11.74 11.03
CA ASP A 123 -0.69 12.51 9.79
C ASP A 123 -1.51 11.97 8.62
N TRP A 124 -1.96 10.71 8.69
CA TRP A 124 -2.70 10.05 7.63
C TRP A 124 -4.18 10.46 7.59
N PRO A 125 -4.78 10.53 6.39
CA PRO A 125 -6.14 11.03 6.20
C PRO A 125 -7.20 10.19 6.92
N ARG A 126 -8.32 10.82 7.28
CA ARG A 126 -9.47 10.15 7.92
C ARG A 126 -10.68 10.16 7.01
N THR A 127 -11.03 11.32 6.46
CA THR A 127 -12.26 11.57 5.67
C THR A 127 -12.03 11.52 4.17
N TYR A 128 -10.77 11.64 3.73
CA TYR A 128 -10.34 11.65 2.33
C TYR A 128 -10.95 12.79 1.50
N GLN A 129 -11.44 13.84 2.16
CA GLN A 129 -11.92 15.07 1.54
C GLN A 129 -10.73 15.96 1.19
N ASN A 130 -10.79 16.66 0.05
CA ASN A 130 -9.81 17.68 -0.27
C ASN A 130 -9.91 18.86 0.72
N PRO A 131 -8.79 19.37 1.26
CA PRO A 131 -8.81 20.40 2.28
C PRO A 131 -9.29 21.78 1.79
N THR A 132 -9.28 22.02 0.48
CA THR A 132 -9.73 23.29 -0.12
C THR A 132 -11.14 23.19 -0.68
N TYR A 133 -11.46 22.09 -1.37
CA TYR A 133 -12.72 21.89 -2.08
C TYR A 133 -13.55 20.76 -1.43
N LYS A 134 -14.54 21.13 -0.62
CA LYS A 134 -15.36 20.19 0.16
C LYS A 134 -16.18 19.18 -0.65
N ASN A 135 -16.37 19.44 -1.94
CA ASN A 135 -17.05 18.53 -2.86
C ASN A 135 -16.10 17.56 -3.59
N MET A 136 -14.81 17.56 -3.25
CA MET A 136 -13.80 16.69 -3.87
C MET A 136 -13.27 15.68 -2.84
N PHE A 137 -13.16 14.43 -3.26
CA PHE A 137 -12.68 13.32 -2.44
C PHE A 137 -11.77 12.41 -3.27
N ALA A 138 -10.85 11.69 -2.64
CA ALA A 138 -9.98 10.73 -3.31
C ALA A 138 -9.89 9.40 -2.54
N CYS A 139 -10.17 8.29 -3.22
CA CYS A 139 -10.20 6.95 -2.63
C CYS A 139 -9.09 6.06 -3.19
N GLY A 140 -8.68 5.05 -2.41
CA GLY A 140 -7.74 4.01 -2.85
C GLY A 140 -6.38 4.58 -3.25
N ILE A 141 -5.86 4.19 -4.41
CA ILE A 141 -4.53 4.64 -4.86
C ILE A 141 -4.47 6.15 -5.13
N ALA A 142 -5.60 6.80 -5.43
CA ALA A 142 -5.64 8.15 -5.99
C ALA A 142 -5.32 9.29 -5.00
N PHE A 143 -5.45 9.07 -3.69
CA PHE A 143 -5.08 10.09 -2.70
C PHE A 143 -3.56 10.17 -2.56
N ALA A 144 -3.06 11.36 -2.23
CA ALA A 144 -1.65 11.61 -1.96
C ALA A 144 -1.31 11.21 -0.52
N PRO A 145 -0.45 10.18 -0.30
CA PRO A 145 0.05 9.89 1.03
C PRO A 145 0.82 11.11 1.59
N PRO A 146 0.69 11.42 2.90
CA PRO A 146 1.43 12.53 3.52
C PRO A 146 2.94 12.29 3.51
N HIS A 147 3.35 11.03 3.62
CA HIS A 147 4.72 10.55 3.59
C HIS A 147 4.73 9.06 3.20
N ILE A 148 5.92 8.48 2.96
CA ILE A 148 6.05 7.03 2.85
C ILE A 148 5.86 6.36 4.23
N ILE A 149 5.73 5.04 4.30
CA ILE A 149 5.60 4.35 5.60
C ILE A 149 6.96 3.85 6.07
N SER A 150 7.71 3.20 5.19
CA SER A 150 9.06 2.72 5.47
C SER A 150 10.01 3.88 5.70
N LYS A 151 11.07 3.67 6.49
CA LYS A 151 12.11 4.69 6.70
C LYS A 151 12.70 5.12 5.35
N PRO A 152 12.74 6.43 5.04
CA PRO A 152 13.40 6.93 3.84
C PRO A 152 14.86 6.54 3.76
N MET A 153 15.24 6.00 2.62
CA MET A 153 16.60 5.65 2.26
C MET A 153 16.99 6.35 0.95
N SER A 154 18.25 6.76 0.87
CA SER A 154 18.87 7.31 -0.33
C SER A 154 20.32 6.86 -0.40
N SER A 155 20.85 6.74 -1.61
CA SER A 155 22.27 6.49 -1.81
C SER A 155 23.12 7.76 -1.53
N PRO A 156 24.45 7.63 -1.39
CA PRO A 156 25.37 8.78 -1.33
C PRO A 156 25.29 9.71 -2.55
N ASN A 157 24.79 9.23 -3.69
CA ASN A 157 24.59 10.04 -4.90
C ASN A 157 23.29 10.86 -4.86
N GLY A 158 22.49 10.73 -3.80
CA GLY A 158 21.21 11.42 -3.64
C GLY A 158 20.02 10.71 -4.29
N THR A 159 20.19 9.50 -4.84
CA THR A 159 19.11 8.73 -5.46
C THR A 159 18.18 8.18 -4.39
N PRO A 160 16.87 8.54 -4.37
CA PRO A 160 15.90 7.96 -3.43
C PRO A 160 15.59 6.51 -3.79
N ILE A 161 15.73 5.59 -2.84
CA ILE A 161 15.47 4.16 -3.04
C ILE A 161 14.47 3.70 -1.99
N ASN A 162 13.18 3.86 -2.30
CA ASN A 162 12.11 3.69 -1.32
C ASN A 162 10.91 2.96 -1.91
N PRO A 163 10.37 1.94 -1.22
CA PRO A 163 9.11 1.35 -1.62
C PRO A 163 7.95 2.32 -1.35
N THR A 164 6.90 2.23 -2.18
CA THR A 164 5.73 3.10 -2.07
C THR A 164 4.70 2.51 -1.10
N PRO A 165 4.01 3.32 -0.28
CA PRO A 165 2.94 2.84 0.59
C PRO A 165 1.87 2.05 -0.17
N PRO A 166 1.53 0.82 0.26
CA PRO A 166 0.50 0.03 -0.39
C PRO A 166 -0.90 0.53 -0.02
N ARG A 167 -1.75 0.77 -1.02
CA ARG A 167 -3.19 1.04 -0.85
C ARG A 167 -3.96 -0.16 -1.41
N THR A 168 -3.99 -1.25 -0.64
CA THR A 168 -4.50 -2.55 -1.10
C THR A 168 -6.03 -2.57 -1.23
N GLY A 169 -6.59 -3.71 -1.66
CA GLY A 169 -8.02 -3.85 -1.93
C GLY A 169 -8.92 -3.56 -0.73
N MET A 170 -8.60 -4.11 0.45
CA MET A 170 -9.41 -3.94 1.66
C MET A 170 -9.42 -2.47 2.14
N PRO A 171 -8.28 -1.79 2.36
CA PRO A 171 -8.26 -0.34 2.60
C PRO A 171 -9.01 0.46 1.53
N SER A 172 -8.78 0.18 0.25
CA SER A 172 -9.45 0.90 -0.84
C SER A 172 -10.97 0.76 -0.80
N GLY A 173 -11.49 -0.43 -0.48
CA GLY A 173 -12.92 -0.70 -0.33
C GLY A 173 -13.53 0.02 0.87
N ILE A 174 -12.87 -0.05 2.04
CA ILE A 174 -13.32 0.62 3.27
C ILE A 174 -13.34 2.14 3.07
N ILE A 175 -12.27 2.71 2.49
CA ILE A 175 -12.18 4.14 2.17
C ILE A 175 -13.28 4.55 1.19
N GLY A 176 -13.46 3.81 0.10
CA GLY A 176 -14.49 4.09 -0.89
C GLY A 176 -15.90 4.10 -0.29
N LYS A 177 -16.18 3.15 0.61
CA LYS A 177 -17.45 3.09 1.34
C LYS A 177 -17.64 4.29 2.28
N ALA A 178 -16.61 4.66 3.05
CA ALA A 178 -16.68 5.82 3.95
C ALA A 178 -16.95 7.11 3.17
N VAL A 179 -16.20 7.34 2.08
CA VAL A 179 -16.41 8.50 1.20
C VAL A 179 -17.81 8.51 0.59
N ALA A 180 -18.32 7.36 0.12
CA ALA A 180 -19.67 7.27 -0.42
C ALA A 180 -20.73 7.68 0.62
N HIS A 181 -20.62 7.20 1.87
CA HIS A 181 -21.52 7.60 2.94
C HIS A 181 -21.40 9.09 3.29
N SER A 182 -20.18 9.64 3.33
CA SER A 182 -19.94 11.08 3.51
C SER A 182 -20.64 11.92 2.43
N VAL A 183 -20.53 11.53 1.17
CA VAL A 183 -21.19 12.22 0.05
C VAL A 183 -22.72 12.13 0.17
N CYS A 184 -23.26 10.94 0.50
CA CYS A 184 -24.70 10.79 0.73
C CYS A 184 -25.19 11.69 1.88
N ASP A 185 -24.44 11.78 2.96
CA ASP A 185 -24.77 12.60 4.12
C ASP A 185 -24.69 14.09 3.79
N LEU A 186 -23.69 14.55 3.03
CA LEU A 186 -23.62 15.93 2.55
C LEU A 186 -24.80 16.29 1.65
N ILE A 187 -25.23 15.38 0.77
CA ILE A 187 -26.40 15.61 -0.12
C ILE A 187 -27.70 15.69 0.70
N THR A 188 -27.87 14.84 1.70
CA THR A 188 -29.15 14.69 2.42
C THR A 188 -29.27 15.57 3.66
N LYS A 189 -28.14 15.94 4.29
CA LYS A 189 -28.08 16.69 5.56
C LYS A 189 -27.40 18.06 5.39
N GLY A 190 -26.82 18.36 4.23
CA GLY A 190 -26.16 19.63 3.91
C GLY A 190 -24.70 19.71 4.37
N ASP A 191 -24.10 20.90 4.24
CA ASP A 191 -22.66 21.16 4.41
C ASP A 191 -22.11 20.88 5.82
N GLY A 192 -22.98 20.79 6.83
CA GLY A 192 -22.62 20.49 8.22
C GLY A 192 -22.66 19.00 8.57
N ALA A 193 -22.89 18.12 7.58
CA ALA A 193 -22.97 16.68 7.82
C ALA A 193 -21.65 16.11 8.36
N HIS A 194 -21.75 15.13 9.25
CA HIS A 194 -20.58 14.37 9.71
C HIS A 194 -20.02 13.54 8.55
N LEU A 195 -18.71 13.65 8.33
CA LEU A 195 -18.00 12.82 7.36
C LEU A 195 -17.56 11.53 8.04
N HIS A 196 -17.76 10.41 7.35
CA HIS A 196 -17.34 9.09 7.78
C HIS A 196 -15.82 8.96 7.63
N GLU A 197 -15.21 8.28 8.60
CA GLU A 197 -13.76 8.16 8.72
C GLU A 197 -13.27 6.74 8.43
N ALA A 198 -12.09 6.64 7.82
CA ALA A 198 -11.44 5.38 7.48
C ALA A 198 -9.91 5.56 7.44
N SER A 199 -9.26 5.85 8.57
CA SER A 199 -7.80 6.05 8.57
C SER A 199 -7.01 4.76 8.38
N MET A 200 -5.97 4.79 7.53
CA MET A 200 -5.03 3.67 7.37
C MET A 200 -4.24 3.34 8.65
N ALA A 201 -4.22 4.26 9.62
CA ALA A 201 -3.67 4.03 10.96
C ALA A 201 -4.67 3.35 11.93
N GLU A 202 -5.92 3.16 11.53
CA GLU A 202 -7.00 2.57 12.34
C GLU A 202 -7.73 1.44 11.61
N MET A 203 -7.17 0.96 10.49
CA MET A 203 -7.70 -0.18 9.75
C MET A 203 -6.60 -1.19 9.46
N GLY A 204 -7.01 -2.44 9.29
CA GLY A 204 -6.14 -3.50 8.84
C GLY A 204 -6.13 -3.67 7.33
N ALA A 205 -5.23 -4.51 6.87
CA ALA A 205 -5.26 -5.04 5.51
C ALA A 205 -4.98 -6.54 5.53
N ALA A 206 -5.67 -7.27 4.66
CA ALA A 206 -5.34 -8.64 4.32
C ALA A 206 -4.69 -8.70 2.93
N CYS A 207 -3.58 -9.43 2.81
CA CYS A 207 -2.94 -9.70 1.54
C CYS A 207 -2.77 -11.20 1.36
N VAL A 208 -3.09 -11.69 0.16
CA VAL A 208 -2.91 -13.09 -0.20
C VAL A 208 -2.17 -13.16 -1.54
N ALA A 209 -0.92 -13.63 -1.47
CA ALA A 209 0.00 -13.77 -2.58
C ALA A 209 0.14 -15.25 -2.95
N SER A 210 -0.31 -15.63 -4.14
CA SER A 210 -0.21 -17.01 -4.62
C SER A 210 1.26 -17.40 -4.83
N ALA A 211 1.65 -18.56 -4.29
CA ALA A 211 3.01 -19.10 -4.34
C ALA A 211 3.06 -20.51 -4.96
N GLY A 212 1.97 -20.93 -5.59
CA GLY A 212 1.81 -22.24 -6.22
C GLY A 212 0.49 -22.36 -6.97
N LYS A 213 0.31 -23.49 -7.67
CA LYS A 213 -0.89 -23.80 -8.47
C LYS A 213 -1.44 -25.19 -8.15
N GLY A 214 -2.71 -25.40 -8.49
CA GLY A 214 -3.40 -26.66 -8.33
C GLY A 214 -4.40 -26.64 -7.19
N LEU A 215 -5.52 -27.35 -7.37
CA LEU A 215 -6.67 -27.28 -6.46
C LEU A 215 -6.36 -27.79 -5.05
N PHE A 216 -5.52 -28.82 -4.94
CA PHE A 216 -5.15 -29.46 -3.67
C PHE A 216 -3.68 -29.30 -3.29
N THR A 217 -2.88 -28.73 -4.19
CA THR A 217 -1.42 -28.58 -4.03
C THR A 217 -0.96 -27.14 -4.13
N GLY A 218 -1.88 -26.21 -4.40
CA GLY A 218 -1.59 -24.79 -4.46
C GLY A 218 -1.19 -24.26 -3.09
N THR A 219 -0.31 -23.26 -3.10
CA THR A 219 0.08 -22.54 -1.89
C THR A 219 -0.12 -21.05 -2.10
N ALA A 220 -0.39 -20.33 -1.02
CA ALA A 220 -0.33 -18.88 -0.99
C ALA A 220 0.20 -18.41 0.36
N ALA A 221 1.00 -17.35 0.34
CA ALA A 221 1.31 -16.57 1.52
C ALA A 221 0.11 -15.66 1.80
N ALA A 222 -0.56 -15.89 2.92
CA ALA A 222 -1.64 -15.06 3.43
C ALA A 222 -1.12 -14.31 4.66
N MET A 223 -1.40 -13.01 4.71
CA MET A 223 -1.03 -12.17 5.84
C MET A 223 -2.12 -11.17 6.13
N THR A 224 -2.30 -10.86 7.42
CA THR A 224 -3.03 -9.69 7.87
C THR A 224 -2.10 -8.76 8.60
N VAL A 225 -2.44 -7.49 8.57
CA VAL A 225 -1.75 -6.45 9.31
C VAL A 225 -2.77 -5.53 9.95
N TYR A 226 -2.53 -5.13 11.20
CA TYR A 226 -3.31 -4.07 11.84
C TYR A 226 -2.45 -3.21 12.77
N PRO A 227 -2.49 -1.87 12.65
CA PRO A 227 -2.95 -1.10 11.50
C PRO A 227 -2.00 -1.19 10.29
N VAL A 228 -2.44 -0.72 9.12
CA VAL A 228 -1.60 -0.66 7.92
C VAL A 228 -0.43 0.31 8.13
N VAL A 229 -0.74 1.54 8.55
CA VAL A 229 0.24 2.55 8.96
C VAL A 229 0.61 2.29 10.43
N PRO A 230 1.89 2.06 10.77
CA PRO A 230 2.30 1.81 12.15
C PRO A 230 1.93 2.95 13.09
N ASP A 231 1.49 2.60 14.28
CA ASP A 231 1.25 3.52 15.39
C ASP A 231 2.08 3.05 16.60
N PHE A 232 3.26 3.65 16.77
CA PHE A 232 4.17 3.33 17.86
C PHE A 232 3.76 3.96 19.20
N GLU A 233 2.88 4.97 19.20
CA GLU A 233 2.30 5.52 20.43
C GLU A 233 1.29 4.53 21.02
N LYS A 234 0.45 3.93 20.16
CA LYS A 234 -0.55 2.92 20.57
C LYS A 234 0.00 1.50 20.73
N TYR A 235 0.96 1.11 19.89
CA TYR A 235 1.57 -0.22 19.90
C TYR A 235 3.09 -0.12 20.07
N PRO A 236 3.60 0.11 21.29
CA PRO A 236 5.02 0.26 21.55
C PRO A 236 5.85 -0.94 21.05
N GLY A 237 6.97 -0.64 20.39
CA GLY A 237 7.93 -1.64 19.87
C GLY A 237 7.61 -2.17 18.48
N THR A 238 6.38 -2.63 18.23
CA THR A 238 5.98 -3.23 16.95
C THR A 238 5.32 -2.23 15.99
N GLY A 239 4.75 -1.14 16.51
CA GLY A 239 3.88 -0.22 15.79
C GLY A 239 2.55 -0.84 15.35
N ARG A 240 2.30 -2.10 15.72
CA ARG A 240 1.17 -2.91 15.25
C ARG A 240 0.67 -3.89 16.28
N ASP A 241 -0.61 -4.21 16.18
CA ASP A 241 -1.24 -5.21 17.00
C ASP A 241 -0.87 -6.62 16.52
N THR A 242 -0.12 -7.36 17.33
CA THR A 242 0.32 -8.73 17.00
C THR A 242 -0.79 -9.77 17.12
N ASP A 243 -1.93 -9.45 17.74
CA ASP A 243 -3.09 -10.34 17.78
C ASP A 243 -3.86 -10.33 16.46
N TYR A 244 -3.81 -9.21 15.73
CA TYR A 244 -4.43 -9.03 14.41
C TYR A 244 -3.43 -9.06 13.25
N THR A 245 -2.14 -9.20 13.55
CA THR A 245 -1.06 -9.30 12.55
C THR A 245 -0.51 -10.73 12.55
N PHE A 246 -0.94 -11.54 11.58
CA PHE A 246 -0.49 -12.92 11.41
C PHE A 246 -0.08 -13.20 9.96
N GLY A 247 0.71 -14.25 9.77
CA GLY A 247 1.13 -14.72 8.46
C GLY A 247 1.18 -16.24 8.41
N GLU A 248 0.71 -16.81 7.31
CA GLU A 248 0.75 -18.24 7.05
C GLU A 248 1.05 -18.48 5.57
N ILE A 249 1.74 -19.58 5.27
CA ILE A 249 1.84 -20.09 3.90
C ILE A 249 1.21 -21.48 3.83
N GLY A 250 0.30 -21.68 2.88
CA GLY A 250 -0.32 -22.98 2.73
C GLY A 250 -1.48 -23.03 1.75
N LEU A 251 -2.14 -24.17 1.73
CA LEU A 251 -3.30 -24.45 0.88
C LEU A 251 -4.53 -23.62 1.29
N ALA A 252 -4.68 -23.32 2.58
CA ALA A 252 -5.78 -22.49 3.07
C ALA A 252 -5.77 -21.09 2.41
N GLY A 253 -4.62 -20.41 2.40
CA GLY A 253 -4.45 -19.15 1.69
C GLY A 253 -4.75 -19.25 0.19
N HIS A 254 -4.37 -20.36 -0.45
CA HIS A 254 -4.65 -20.60 -1.87
C HIS A 254 -6.15 -20.62 -2.16
N TRP A 255 -6.93 -21.35 -1.36
CA TRP A 255 -8.38 -21.40 -1.48
C TRP A 255 -9.03 -20.06 -1.15
N ILE A 256 -8.58 -19.37 -0.09
CA ILE A 256 -9.08 -18.04 0.27
C ILE A 256 -8.92 -17.09 -0.93
N LYS A 257 -7.75 -17.07 -1.59
CA LYS A 257 -7.54 -16.24 -2.79
C LYS A 257 -8.53 -16.58 -3.90
N HIS A 258 -8.76 -17.87 -4.15
CA HIS A 258 -9.66 -18.33 -5.20
C HIS A 258 -11.13 -17.95 -4.91
N ILE A 259 -11.57 -18.09 -3.67
CA ILE A 259 -12.91 -17.69 -3.22
C ILE A 259 -13.07 -16.17 -3.35
N LEU A 260 -12.11 -15.39 -2.83
CA LEU A 260 -12.15 -13.93 -2.91
C LEU A 260 -12.20 -13.43 -4.36
N HIS A 261 -11.46 -14.07 -5.28
CA HIS A 261 -11.51 -13.73 -6.71
C HIS A 261 -12.94 -13.84 -7.27
N HIS A 262 -13.62 -14.96 -7.01
CA HIS A 262 -14.95 -15.19 -7.53
C HIS A 262 -16.01 -14.34 -6.83
N LEU A 263 -15.92 -14.18 -5.50
CA LEU A 263 -16.82 -13.34 -4.73
C LEU A 263 -16.70 -11.87 -5.12
N PHE A 264 -15.48 -11.37 -5.33
CA PHE A 264 -15.27 -9.99 -5.79
C PHE A 264 -15.92 -9.76 -7.17
N ILE A 265 -15.70 -10.65 -8.13
CA ILE A 265 -16.33 -10.53 -9.47
C ILE A 265 -17.86 -10.66 -9.38
N TYR A 266 -18.37 -11.54 -8.52
CA TYR A 266 -19.80 -11.69 -8.29
C TYR A 266 -20.42 -10.40 -7.75
N LYS A 267 -19.76 -9.81 -6.75
CA LYS A 267 -20.14 -8.54 -6.12
C LYS A 267 -20.06 -7.37 -7.10
N ALA A 268 -18.98 -7.26 -7.87
CA ALA A 268 -18.80 -6.22 -8.88
C ALA A 268 -19.84 -6.29 -10.01
N LYS A 269 -20.40 -7.48 -10.28
CA LYS A 269 -21.51 -7.68 -11.24
C LYS A 269 -22.89 -7.44 -10.61
N LEU A 270 -22.97 -7.03 -9.35
CA LEU A 270 -24.21 -6.75 -8.61
C LEU A 270 -25.24 -7.90 -8.66
N LYS A 271 -24.75 -9.14 -8.67
CA LYS A 271 -25.60 -10.33 -8.72
C LYS A 271 -26.39 -10.51 -7.41
N ALA A 272 -27.49 -11.26 -7.46
CA ALA A 272 -28.38 -11.45 -6.31
C ALA A 272 -27.62 -11.80 -5.01
N GLY A 273 -27.93 -11.10 -3.91
CA GLY A 273 -27.26 -11.29 -2.63
C GLY A 273 -25.86 -10.67 -2.50
N TRP A 274 -25.39 -9.89 -3.48
CA TRP A 274 -24.06 -9.26 -3.43
C TRP A 274 -23.82 -8.40 -2.17
N THR A 275 -24.86 -7.81 -1.60
CA THR A 275 -24.81 -7.00 -0.38
C THR A 275 -24.45 -7.81 0.87
N LEU A 276 -24.60 -9.13 0.82
CA LEU A 276 -24.24 -10.05 1.91
C LEU A 276 -22.76 -10.42 1.89
N ILE A 277 -22.05 -10.15 0.79
CA ILE A 277 -20.62 -10.40 0.68
C ILE A 277 -19.88 -9.26 1.41
N PRO A 278 -19.13 -9.56 2.49
CA PRO A 278 -18.44 -8.53 3.26
C PRO A 278 -17.39 -7.79 2.40
N GLU A 279 -16.97 -6.63 2.90
CA GLU A 279 -15.75 -5.96 2.41
C GLU A 279 -14.51 -6.60 3.02
#